data_AF-A0A356ESX1-F1
#
_entry.id   AF-A0A356ESX1-F1
#
_cell.length_a   1.000
_cell.length_b   1.000
_cell.length_c   1.000
_cell.angle_alpha   90.00
_cell.angle_beta   90.00
_cell.angle_gamma   90.00
#
_symmetry.space_group_name_H-M   'P 1'
#
loop_
_entity.id
_entity.type
_entity.pdbx_description
1 polymer ?
#
loop_
_entity_poly.entity_id
_entity_poly.type
_entity_poly.pdbx_seq_one_letter_code
_entity_poly.pdbx_strand_id
1 'polypeptide(L)'
;MKTPGPVDPIRFLTQRRHDAKTRRLFLDFFASPRPCAFALKKDKITGSEHSLASPRNKVNGTMKRRLSAMAAIVFLAGCQPEVSKDWTTSLHESLRGATRLRVRAEGTCCNEPDKEETLLDVRDAQEVAKVVQGIRIDPDESGFHCLCCGDPTLEFYRNDTRIASLSFHHGRSLRWPDGPWKGDGLLTQDSANFLIEWLAVRGVEGPRKERDGLLRHERPSNPSRDRWLTEMPAFLTPYWPDRPIFFDADAIRTMNTALTNQFPDEGERILALLNWFGSGAGPWSGFPYYESAAEELLLLHSTDAILKAIGDVELTNRQREGAARLFAGRQFRELRPDDLCLIPDGLKQDLLEHSMNCDDEDKKTQAERAFGKPREATGSDDAEST
;
A
#
# COMPACT_ATOMS: atom_id res chain seq x y z
N MET A 1 -8.54 35.81 -24.86
CA MET A 1 -8.24 34.38 -24.66
C MET A 1 -7.35 34.28 -23.43
N LYS A 2 -7.83 33.67 -22.33
CA LYS A 2 -7.02 33.41 -21.14
C LYS A 2 -6.27 32.11 -21.37
N THR A 3 -4.95 32.15 -21.33
CA THR A 3 -4.09 30.97 -21.32
C THR A 3 -4.32 30.20 -20.01
N PRO A 4 -4.46 28.85 -20.05
CA PRO A 4 -4.49 28.07 -18.83
C PRO A 4 -3.11 28.13 -18.16
N GLY A 5 -3.09 28.36 -16.84
CA GLY A 5 -1.88 28.34 -16.04
C GLY A 5 -1.30 26.92 -15.89
N PRO A 6 -0.03 26.80 -15.49
CA PRO A 6 0.66 25.51 -15.34
C PRO A 6 -0.05 24.65 -14.30
N VAL A 7 -0.24 23.38 -14.64
CA VAL A 7 -0.81 22.35 -13.75
C VAL A 7 0.29 21.86 -12.83
N ASP A 8 0.07 21.94 -11.51
CA ASP A 8 0.98 21.40 -10.50
C ASP A 8 0.97 19.85 -10.52
N PRO A 9 2.05 19.18 -10.94
CA PRO A 9 2.11 17.73 -11.05
C PRO A 9 1.99 17.01 -9.69
N ILE A 10 2.36 17.69 -8.59
CA ILE A 10 2.49 17.09 -7.26
C ILE A 10 1.12 16.88 -6.61
N ARG A 11 0.13 17.73 -6.95
CA ARG A 11 -1.25 17.57 -6.49
C ARG A 11 -1.91 16.29 -7.02
N PHE A 12 -1.41 15.71 -8.12
CA PHE A 12 -1.94 14.48 -8.71
C PHE A 12 -1.51 13.21 -7.95
N LEU A 13 -0.33 13.20 -7.33
CA LEU A 13 0.21 12.03 -6.62
C LEU A 13 -0.38 11.88 -5.21
N THR A 14 -0.57 12.98 -4.49
CA THR A 14 -1.17 12.99 -3.14
C THR A 14 -2.68 12.72 -3.17
N GLN A 15 -3.39 13.20 -4.21
CA GLN A 15 -4.84 12.96 -4.36
C GLN A 15 -5.15 11.49 -4.71
N ARG A 16 -4.32 10.82 -5.53
CA ARG A 16 -4.52 9.40 -5.88
C ARG A 16 -4.24 8.42 -4.75
N ARG A 17 -3.31 8.71 -3.81
CA ARG A 17 -3.08 7.85 -2.63
C ARG A 17 -4.31 7.79 -1.70
N HIS A 18 -5.15 8.83 -1.67
CA HIS A 18 -6.41 8.81 -0.95
C HIS A 18 -7.57 8.17 -1.72
N ASP A 19 -7.62 8.26 -3.05
CA ASP A 19 -8.75 7.77 -3.87
C ASP A 19 -8.67 6.28 -4.26
N ALA A 20 -7.50 5.64 -4.15
CA ALA A 20 -7.34 4.22 -4.51
C ALA A 20 -8.15 3.25 -3.61
N LYS A 21 -8.61 3.69 -2.42
CA LYS A 21 -9.47 2.90 -1.52
C LYS A 21 -10.96 2.90 -1.90
N THR A 22 -11.43 3.82 -2.76
CA THR A 22 -12.88 4.02 -2.98
C THR A 22 -13.41 3.39 -4.28
N ARG A 23 -12.54 2.81 -5.12
CA ARG A 23 -12.90 2.29 -6.46
C ARG A 23 -13.11 0.76 -6.54
N ARG A 24 -13.58 0.11 -5.48
CA ARG A 24 -13.99 -1.32 -5.54
C ARG A 24 -15.50 -1.57 -5.41
N LEU A 25 -16.34 -0.53 -5.48
CA LEU A 25 -17.81 -0.67 -5.45
C LEU A 25 -18.58 0.12 -6.52
N PHE A 26 -17.93 0.59 -7.59
CA PHE A 26 -18.61 1.43 -8.60
C PHE A 26 -18.06 1.27 -10.02
N LEU A 27 -17.98 0.05 -10.55
CA LEU A 27 -17.76 -0.17 -11.99
C LEU A 27 -18.50 -1.44 -12.47
N ASP A 28 -19.84 -1.34 -12.48
CA ASP A 28 -20.73 -2.07 -13.38
C ASP A 28 -21.77 -1.06 -13.89
N PHE A 29 -21.36 -0.05 -14.68
CA PHE A 29 -22.35 0.75 -15.43
C PHE A 29 -21.85 1.53 -16.66
N PHE A 30 -20.60 1.43 -17.10
CA PHE A 30 -20.22 1.93 -18.43
C PHE A 30 -19.16 1.04 -19.08
N ALA A 31 -19.63 -0.07 -19.66
CA ALA A 31 -18.87 -0.79 -20.68
C ALA A 31 -19.27 -0.23 -22.05
N SER A 32 -18.31 0.38 -22.75
CA SER A 32 -18.22 0.24 -24.20
C SER A 32 -16.76 0.45 -24.64
N PRO A 33 -16.13 -0.51 -25.34
CA PRO A 33 -14.78 -0.37 -25.85
C PRO A 33 -14.75 0.49 -27.13
N ARG A 34 -13.65 1.24 -27.33
CA ARG A 34 -13.28 1.79 -28.65
C ARG A 34 -12.45 0.74 -29.40
N PRO A 35 -12.78 0.38 -30.65
CA PRO A 35 -11.92 -0.47 -31.45
C PRO A 35 -10.94 0.36 -32.31
N CYS A 36 -9.72 -0.14 -32.44
CA CYS A 36 -8.86 0.14 -33.57
C CYS A 36 -9.54 -0.30 -34.89
N ALA A 37 -9.31 0.46 -35.95
CA ALA A 37 -10.04 0.45 -37.20
C ALA A 37 -10.23 -0.92 -37.87
N PHE A 38 -11.48 -1.22 -38.27
CA PHE A 38 -11.80 -2.18 -39.33
C PHE A 38 -13.07 -1.73 -40.09
N ALA A 39 -13.08 -1.93 -41.40
CA ALA A 39 -14.03 -1.40 -42.36
C ALA A 39 -15.46 -2.00 -42.23
N LEU A 40 -16.48 -1.14 -42.28
CA LEU A 40 -17.91 -1.52 -42.29
C LEU A 40 -18.41 -1.81 -43.71
N LYS A 41 -18.90 -3.03 -43.94
CA LYS A 41 -19.95 -3.33 -44.93
C LYS A 41 -21.33 -3.13 -44.27
N LYS A 42 -22.26 -2.58 -45.04
CA LYS A 42 -23.63 -2.21 -44.66
C LYS A 42 -24.52 -3.44 -44.50
N ASP A 43 -25.33 -3.46 -43.44
CA ASP A 43 -26.53 -4.31 -43.34
C ASP A 43 -27.83 -3.50 -43.42
N LYS A 44 -28.81 -4.10 -44.08
CA LYS A 44 -30.22 -3.68 -44.17
C LYS A 44 -30.97 -4.14 -42.91
N ILE A 45 -31.81 -3.27 -42.34
CA ILE A 45 -32.83 -3.61 -41.33
C ILE A 45 -34.22 -3.38 -41.94
N THR A 46 -35.08 -4.39 -41.78
CA THR A 46 -36.56 -4.33 -41.73
C THR A 46 -36.90 -5.13 -40.46
N GLY A 47 -37.70 -4.72 -39.48
CA GLY A 47 -38.95 -3.97 -39.47
C GLY A 47 -39.98 -4.86 -38.75
N SER A 48 -40.61 -4.39 -37.67
CA SER A 48 -42.05 -4.56 -37.37
C SER A 48 -42.39 -4.12 -35.95
N GLU A 49 -43.49 -3.40 -35.88
CA GLU A 49 -44.17 -2.84 -34.72
C GLU A 49 -45.07 -3.89 -34.06
N HIS A 50 -45.39 -3.73 -32.77
CA HIS A 50 -46.76 -3.90 -32.30
C HIS A 50 -47.04 -3.09 -31.03
N SER A 51 -48.10 -2.29 -31.15
CA SER A 51 -48.80 -1.47 -30.16
C SER A 51 -49.59 -2.30 -29.14
N LEU A 52 -49.83 -1.77 -27.92
CA LEU A 52 -51.18 -1.56 -27.36
C LEU A 52 -51.19 -1.04 -25.90
N ALA A 53 -51.86 0.12 -25.74
CA ALA A 53 -52.85 0.52 -24.72
C ALA A 53 -52.56 0.57 -23.18
N SER A 54 -52.89 1.77 -22.64
CA SER A 54 -53.19 2.21 -21.26
C SER A 54 -54.47 1.53 -20.66
N PRO A 55 -54.95 1.76 -19.39
CA PRO A 55 -54.89 3.00 -18.59
C PRO A 55 -54.82 2.95 -17.04
N ARG A 56 -54.48 4.13 -16.50
CA ARG A 56 -54.83 4.83 -15.23
C ARG A 56 -55.70 4.11 -14.18
N ASN A 57 -55.33 4.29 -12.91
CA ASN A 57 -56.30 4.57 -11.84
C ASN A 57 -55.78 5.59 -10.80
N LYS A 58 -56.56 6.65 -10.59
CA LYS A 58 -56.44 7.67 -9.52
C LYS A 58 -57.40 7.27 -8.41
N VAL A 59 -56.98 7.34 -7.14
CA VAL A 59 -57.89 7.50 -6.01
C VAL A 59 -57.36 8.58 -5.08
N ASN A 60 -58.21 9.58 -4.86
CA ASN A 60 -58.08 10.66 -3.87
C ASN A 60 -58.53 10.15 -2.49
N GLY A 61 -58.00 10.71 -1.39
CA GLY A 61 -58.54 10.42 -0.06
C GLY A 61 -57.86 11.16 1.10
N THR A 62 -58.16 12.45 1.21
CA THR A 62 -58.03 13.35 2.36
C THR A 62 -58.04 12.74 3.78
N MET A 63 -57.11 13.18 4.65
CA MET A 63 -57.47 13.64 6.01
C MET A 63 -56.41 14.58 6.61
N LYS A 64 -56.75 15.87 6.71
CA LYS A 64 -56.09 16.87 7.55
C LYS A 64 -56.74 16.85 8.94
N ARG A 65 -55.96 16.82 10.03
CA ARG A 65 -55.96 17.82 11.14
C ARG A 65 -55.28 17.32 12.43
N ARG A 66 -54.49 18.24 13.02
CA ARG A 66 -53.89 18.30 14.38
C ARG A 66 -52.65 17.39 14.52
N LEU A 67 -51.46 17.83 14.96
CA LEU A 67 -51.12 18.78 16.02
C LEU A 67 -49.91 19.66 15.65
N SER A 68 -49.90 20.87 16.20
CA SER A 68 -48.70 21.68 16.42
C SER A 68 -47.79 21.10 17.50
N ALA A 69 -46.53 21.53 17.47
CA ALA A 69 -45.51 21.50 18.53
C ALA A 69 -44.49 20.34 18.50
N MET A 70 -43.31 20.64 17.92
CA MET A 70 -41.95 20.45 18.47
C MET A 70 -40.94 20.32 17.33
N ALA A 71 -40.63 21.44 16.70
CA ALA A 71 -39.36 21.60 15.99
C ALA A 71 -38.30 22.01 17.02
N ALA A 72 -37.76 21.02 17.72
CA ALA A 72 -36.48 21.12 18.41
C ALA A 72 -35.61 20.00 17.83
N ILE A 73 -35.11 20.23 16.61
CA ILE A 73 -34.00 19.46 16.08
C ILE A 73 -32.81 19.83 16.97
N VAL A 74 -32.52 18.95 17.92
CA VAL A 74 -31.25 18.95 18.63
C VAL A 74 -30.19 18.69 17.56
N PHE A 75 -29.58 19.75 17.05
CA PHE A 75 -28.25 19.68 16.47
C PHE A 75 -27.32 19.25 17.59
N LEU A 76 -27.21 17.93 17.81
CA LEU A 76 -26.06 17.35 18.48
C LEU A 76 -24.89 17.58 17.53
N ALA A 77 -24.29 18.76 17.64
CA ALA A 77 -22.95 19.00 17.16
C ALA A 77 -22.10 17.85 17.72
N GLY A 78 -21.66 16.98 16.82
CA GLY A 78 -20.78 15.87 17.14
C GLY A 78 -19.47 16.42 17.65
N CYS A 79 -19.38 16.66 18.96
CA CYS A 79 -18.15 16.40 19.69
C CYS A 79 -17.89 14.91 19.52
N GLN A 80 -17.28 14.51 18.41
CA GLN A 80 -16.50 13.29 18.46
C GLN A 80 -15.44 13.57 19.52
N PRO A 81 -15.44 12.83 20.64
CA PRO A 81 -14.42 13.02 21.66
C PRO A 81 -13.09 12.90 20.93
N GLU A 82 -12.28 13.94 21.04
CA GLU A 82 -10.92 13.96 20.52
C GLU A 82 -10.28 12.67 21.00
N VAL A 83 -9.97 11.77 20.06
CA VAL A 83 -9.40 10.46 20.39
C VAL A 83 -8.15 10.76 21.19
N SER A 84 -8.19 10.41 22.47
CA SER A 84 -7.07 10.63 23.38
C SER A 84 -5.81 10.11 22.70
N LYS A 85 -4.81 10.98 22.56
CA LYS A 85 -3.48 10.58 22.06
C LYS A 85 -2.84 9.51 22.94
N ASP A 86 -3.38 9.27 24.14
CA ASP A 86 -2.92 8.21 25.02
C ASP A 86 -3.58 6.87 24.69
N TRP A 87 -3.02 6.21 23.65
CA TRP A 87 -3.43 4.87 23.22
C TRP A 87 -3.22 3.84 24.33
N THR A 88 -2.17 3.98 25.13
CA THR A 88 -1.88 3.09 26.26
C THR A 88 -3.03 3.13 27.29
N THR A 89 -3.39 4.32 27.74
CA THR A 89 -4.49 4.49 28.70
C THR A 89 -5.80 3.96 28.13
N SER A 90 -6.10 4.30 26.88
CA SER A 90 -7.32 3.82 26.21
C SER A 90 -7.41 2.29 26.15
N LEU A 91 -6.27 1.62 25.90
CA LEU A 91 -6.19 0.16 25.92
C LEU A 91 -6.47 -0.39 27.33
N HIS A 92 -5.76 0.12 28.33
CA HIS A 92 -5.88 -0.39 29.70
C HIS A 92 -7.29 -0.21 30.26
N GLU A 93 -7.93 0.92 29.97
CA GLU A 93 -9.30 1.17 30.39
C GLU A 93 -10.27 0.17 29.77
N SER A 94 -10.10 -0.13 28.48
CA SER A 94 -10.96 -1.06 27.76
C SER A 94 -10.75 -2.52 28.17
N LEU A 95 -9.51 -2.87 28.54
CA LEU A 95 -9.14 -4.18 29.05
C LEU A 95 -9.31 -4.30 30.57
N ARG A 96 -9.82 -3.27 31.25
CA ARG A 96 -10.01 -3.28 32.71
C ARG A 96 -10.96 -4.41 33.10
N GLY A 97 -10.50 -5.25 34.03
CA GLY A 97 -11.27 -6.41 34.51
C GLY A 97 -11.34 -7.55 33.50
N ALA A 98 -10.44 -7.61 32.51
CA ALA A 98 -10.22 -8.84 31.75
C ALA A 98 -9.78 -9.97 32.71
N THR A 99 -10.41 -11.12 32.59
CA THR A 99 -10.16 -12.30 33.44
C THR A 99 -9.57 -13.46 32.66
N ARG A 100 -9.55 -13.37 31.32
CA ARG A 100 -9.01 -14.40 30.46
C ARG A 100 -8.35 -13.79 29.23
N LEU A 101 -7.20 -14.33 28.85
CA LEU A 101 -6.47 -14.02 27.62
C LEU A 101 -6.35 -15.31 26.81
N ARG A 102 -6.88 -15.29 25.59
CA ARG A 102 -6.71 -16.37 24.62
C ARG A 102 -5.82 -15.88 23.49
N VAL A 103 -4.81 -16.67 23.13
CA VAL A 103 -3.94 -16.42 21.98
C VAL A 103 -4.35 -17.39 20.89
N ARG A 104 -4.65 -16.84 19.71
CA ARG A 104 -5.09 -17.58 18.53
C ARG A 104 -4.01 -17.52 17.47
N ALA A 105 -3.85 -18.60 16.73
CA ALA A 105 -3.04 -18.57 15.52
C ALA A 105 -3.63 -17.59 14.52
N GLU A 106 -2.76 -17.02 13.68
CA GLU A 106 -3.13 -16.08 12.60
C GLU A 106 -3.59 -14.69 13.08
N GLY A 107 -3.81 -13.83 12.08
CA GLY A 107 -4.16 -12.43 12.25
C GLY A 107 -5.64 -12.14 12.08
N THR A 108 -6.10 -11.02 12.64
CA THR A 108 -7.51 -10.60 12.67
C THR A 108 -8.13 -10.39 11.28
N CYS A 109 -7.32 -10.23 10.22
CA CYS A 109 -7.81 -9.98 8.87
C CYS A 109 -8.44 -11.23 8.22
N CYS A 110 -7.98 -12.42 8.60
CA CYS A 110 -8.40 -13.72 8.04
C CYS A 110 -9.16 -14.57 9.05
N ASN A 111 -9.48 -14.00 10.21
CA ASN A 111 -9.97 -14.77 11.35
C ASN A 111 -11.35 -15.35 11.07
N GLU A 112 -11.40 -16.69 11.06
CA GLU A 112 -12.64 -17.45 11.23
C GLU A 112 -12.70 -17.93 12.69
N PRO A 113 -13.49 -17.27 13.57
CA PRO A 113 -13.41 -17.46 15.01
C PRO A 113 -13.60 -18.90 15.48
N ASP A 114 -14.29 -19.73 14.70
CA ASP A 114 -14.59 -21.12 15.04
C ASP A 114 -13.54 -22.11 14.50
N LYS A 115 -12.64 -21.69 13.61
CA LYS A 115 -11.68 -22.57 12.93
C LYS A 115 -10.24 -22.40 13.38
N GLU A 116 -9.87 -21.25 13.93
CA GLU A 116 -8.48 -21.03 14.32
C GLU A 116 -8.06 -21.89 15.53
N GLU A 117 -6.78 -22.22 15.55
CA GLU A 117 -6.15 -22.92 16.65
C GLU A 117 -5.98 -22.00 17.86
N THR A 118 -6.29 -22.51 19.07
CA THR A 118 -5.91 -21.83 20.31
C THR A 118 -4.50 -22.25 20.69
N LEU A 119 -3.56 -21.31 20.61
CA LEU A 119 -2.16 -21.54 20.97
C LEU A 119 -1.95 -21.46 22.48
N LEU A 120 -2.70 -20.60 23.17
CA LEU A 120 -2.59 -20.38 24.61
C LEU A 120 -3.94 -19.89 25.18
N ASP A 121 -4.31 -20.35 26.37
CA ASP A 121 -5.50 -19.90 27.10
C ASP A 121 -5.17 -19.67 28.58
N VAL A 122 -5.05 -18.41 28.99
CA VAL A 122 -4.74 -17.99 30.35
C VAL A 122 -6.02 -17.53 31.04
N ARG A 123 -6.37 -18.16 32.16
CA ARG A 123 -7.56 -17.84 32.97
C ARG A 123 -7.24 -17.26 34.35
N ASP A 124 -5.95 -17.11 34.67
CA ASP A 124 -5.54 -16.39 35.88
C ASP A 124 -5.69 -14.88 35.65
N ALA A 125 -6.68 -14.27 36.30
CA ALA A 125 -6.96 -12.85 36.19
C ALA A 125 -5.78 -11.95 36.61
N GLN A 126 -4.94 -12.38 37.55
CA GLN A 126 -3.75 -11.63 37.95
C GLN A 126 -2.69 -11.67 36.85
N GLU A 127 -2.54 -12.81 36.18
CA GLU A 127 -1.63 -12.95 35.05
C GLU A 127 -2.10 -12.13 33.85
N VAL A 128 -3.38 -12.18 33.52
CA VAL A 128 -3.98 -11.34 32.47
C VAL A 128 -3.78 -9.86 32.77
N ALA A 129 -4.00 -9.43 34.02
CA ALA A 129 -3.76 -8.05 34.43
C ALA A 129 -2.29 -7.64 34.27
N LYS A 130 -1.33 -8.52 34.58
CA LYS A 130 0.10 -8.26 34.35
C LYS A 130 0.42 -8.07 32.87
N VAL A 131 -0.16 -8.89 31.98
CA VAL A 131 0.02 -8.73 30.52
C VAL A 131 -0.51 -7.38 30.06
N VAL A 132 -1.75 -7.02 30.43
CA VAL A 132 -2.35 -5.71 30.10
C VAL A 132 -1.46 -4.58 30.61
N GLN A 133 -1.01 -4.66 31.87
CA GLN A 133 -0.12 -3.68 32.47
C GLN A 133 1.29 -3.64 31.86
N GLY A 134 1.72 -4.68 31.15
CA GLY A 134 2.99 -4.69 30.42
C GLY A 134 2.90 -4.08 29.02
N ILE A 135 1.69 -3.83 28.51
CA ILE A 135 1.48 -3.24 27.19
C ILE A 135 1.59 -1.70 27.27
N ARG A 136 2.55 -1.12 26.54
CA ARG A 136 2.75 0.33 26.38
C ARG A 136 2.92 0.63 24.90
N ILE A 137 2.13 1.58 24.41
CA ILE A 137 2.12 2.05 23.03
C ILE A 137 2.81 3.42 22.98
N ASP A 138 3.71 3.58 22.02
CA ASP A 138 4.34 4.85 21.66
C ASP A 138 3.41 5.60 20.69
N PRO A 139 2.68 6.64 21.13
CA PRO A 139 1.70 7.31 20.31
C PRO A 139 2.31 8.15 19.17
N ASP A 140 3.57 8.58 19.32
CA ASP A 140 4.24 9.44 18.33
C ASP A 140 4.70 8.64 17.10
N GLU A 141 5.00 7.35 17.29
CA GLU A 141 5.39 6.41 16.24
C GLU A 141 4.22 5.48 15.80
N SER A 142 3.01 5.74 16.29
CA SER A 142 1.79 4.97 15.98
C SER A 142 0.98 5.56 14.82
N GLY A 143 -0.05 4.83 14.38
CA GLY A 143 -0.99 5.28 13.34
C GLY A 143 -0.63 4.86 11.91
N PHE A 144 0.49 4.16 11.74
CA PHE A 144 0.80 3.47 10.48
C PHE A 144 -0.12 2.26 10.26
N HIS A 145 -0.05 1.63 9.08
CA HIS A 145 -0.83 0.42 8.81
C HIS A 145 0.03 -0.59 8.07
N CYS A 146 0.40 -1.67 8.75
CA CYS A 146 1.02 -2.81 8.11
C CYS A 146 0.05 -3.51 7.15
N LEU A 147 0.55 -4.00 6.02
CA LEU A 147 -0.26 -4.78 5.07
C LEU A 147 -0.40 -6.25 5.46
N CYS A 148 0.34 -6.71 6.47
CA CYS A 148 0.20 -8.04 7.04
C CYS A 148 -1.01 -8.11 7.96
N CYS A 149 -1.47 -9.33 8.24
CA CYS A 149 -2.61 -9.58 9.11
C CYS A 149 -2.24 -9.67 10.60
N GLY A 150 -0.94 -9.77 10.88
CA GLY A 150 -0.40 -10.05 12.21
C GLY A 150 -0.46 -11.55 12.51
N ASP A 151 0.31 -11.97 13.50
CA ASP A 151 0.31 -13.31 14.08
C ASP A 151 1.12 -13.26 15.39
N PRO A 152 0.54 -13.60 16.56
CA PRO A 152 -0.81 -14.11 16.79
C PRO A 152 -1.87 -13.03 17.01
N THR A 153 -3.11 -13.47 17.22
CA THR A 153 -4.21 -12.64 17.72
C THR A 153 -4.40 -12.85 19.23
N LEU A 154 -4.45 -11.74 19.98
CA LEU A 154 -4.66 -11.68 21.42
C LEU A 154 -6.12 -11.30 21.70
N GLU A 155 -6.90 -12.25 22.20
CA GLU A 155 -8.30 -12.04 22.58
C GLU A 155 -8.44 -11.92 24.09
N PHE A 156 -9.03 -10.81 24.54
CA PHE A 156 -9.29 -10.57 25.95
C PHE A 156 -10.76 -10.77 26.26
N TYR A 157 -11.03 -11.42 27.38
CA TYR A 157 -12.38 -11.76 27.82
C TYR A 157 -12.63 -11.27 29.25
N ARG A 158 -13.86 -10.83 29.50
CA ARG A 158 -14.41 -10.64 30.84
C ARG A 158 -15.42 -11.76 31.06
N ASN A 159 -15.09 -12.70 31.93
CA ASN A 159 -15.76 -14.01 32.03
C ASN A 159 -15.74 -14.70 30.65
N ASP A 160 -16.90 -15.01 30.08
CA ASP A 160 -17.04 -15.66 28.77
C ASP A 160 -17.33 -14.67 27.63
N THR A 161 -17.35 -13.37 27.90
CA THR A 161 -17.60 -12.34 26.87
C THR A 161 -16.27 -11.76 26.37
N ARG A 162 -16.01 -11.87 25.07
CA ARG A 162 -14.85 -11.23 24.42
C ARG A 162 -15.03 -9.72 24.44
N ILE A 163 -14.07 -8.99 25.03
CA ILE A 163 -14.10 -7.53 25.15
C ILE A 163 -13.12 -6.83 24.20
N ALA A 164 -12.10 -7.53 23.71
CA ALA A 164 -11.18 -7.02 22.70
C ALA A 164 -10.52 -8.16 21.92
N SER A 165 -10.09 -7.85 20.70
CA SER A 165 -9.24 -8.70 19.86
C SER A 165 -8.18 -7.83 19.22
N LEU A 166 -6.90 -8.16 19.45
CA LEU A 166 -5.74 -7.39 19.00
C LEU A 166 -4.82 -8.30 18.18
N SER A 167 -4.45 -7.91 16.97
CA SER A 167 -3.40 -8.65 16.25
C SER A 167 -2.03 -8.11 16.59
N PHE A 168 -1.06 -9.01 16.81
CA PHE A 168 0.33 -8.67 17.06
C PHE A 168 1.12 -8.76 15.75
N HIS A 169 1.72 -7.65 15.34
CA HIS A 169 2.42 -7.54 14.06
C HIS A 169 3.92 -7.42 14.31
N HIS A 170 4.71 -8.27 13.65
CA HIS A 170 6.17 -8.14 13.56
C HIS A 170 6.89 -8.08 14.91
N GLY A 171 6.27 -8.67 15.94
CA GLY A 171 6.76 -8.58 17.32
C GLY A 171 6.86 -7.15 17.87
N ARG A 172 6.18 -6.15 17.29
CA ARG A 172 6.39 -4.74 17.68
C ARG A 172 5.16 -3.84 17.68
N SER A 173 4.04 -4.22 17.07
CA SER A 173 2.85 -3.36 17.06
C SER A 173 1.55 -4.13 17.22
N LEU A 174 0.53 -3.48 17.78
CA LEU A 174 -0.80 -4.04 17.97
C LEU A 174 -1.82 -3.33 17.08
N ARG A 175 -2.63 -4.12 16.36
CA ARG A 175 -3.80 -3.61 15.62
C ARG A 175 -5.06 -3.92 16.39
N TRP A 176 -5.93 -2.92 16.54
CA TRP A 176 -7.23 -3.08 17.19
C TRP A 176 -8.37 -2.66 16.25
N PRO A 177 -8.90 -3.58 15.43
CA PRO A 177 -9.91 -3.24 14.40
C PRO A 177 -11.16 -2.58 14.98
N ASP A 178 -11.65 -3.12 16.09
CA ASP A 178 -12.86 -2.65 16.80
C ASP A 178 -12.53 -1.64 17.92
N GLY A 179 -11.29 -1.13 17.94
CA GLY A 179 -10.78 -0.23 18.96
C GLY A 179 -11.09 1.25 18.71
N PRO A 180 -10.79 2.10 19.70
CA PRO A 180 -10.99 3.54 19.61
C PRO A 180 -9.93 4.25 18.74
N TRP A 181 -8.76 3.64 18.50
CA TRP A 181 -7.73 4.19 17.60
C TRP A 181 -7.77 3.55 16.22
N LYS A 182 -7.15 4.21 15.24
CA LYS A 182 -7.03 3.74 13.85
C LYS A 182 -5.57 3.46 13.50
N GLY A 183 -5.33 2.38 12.78
CA GLY A 183 -3.99 1.93 12.43
C GLY A 183 -3.37 1.01 13.50
N ASP A 184 -2.06 0.87 13.42
CA ASP A 184 -1.24 0.03 14.29
C ASP A 184 -0.60 0.87 15.38
N GLY A 185 -0.70 0.39 16.62
CA GLY A 185 -0.06 1.00 17.78
C GLY A 185 1.32 0.42 17.95
N LEU A 186 2.37 1.21 17.70
CA LEU A 186 3.74 0.77 17.93
C LEU A 186 3.94 0.57 19.44
N LEU A 187 4.40 -0.60 19.85
CA LEU A 187 4.77 -0.83 21.23
C LEU A 187 6.09 -0.11 21.53
N THR A 188 6.24 0.37 22.77
CA THR A 188 7.58 0.74 23.24
C THR A 188 8.50 -0.48 23.17
N GLN A 189 9.81 -0.26 23.04
CA GLN A 189 10.76 -1.37 22.91
C GLN A 189 10.66 -2.36 24.08
N ASP A 190 10.55 -1.85 25.31
CA ASP A 190 10.41 -2.68 26.51
C ASP A 190 9.11 -3.49 26.50
N SER A 191 8.01 -2.90 26.03
CA SER A 191 6.71 -3.56 25.96
C SER A 191 6.68 -4.65 24.89
N ALA A 192 7.27 -4.38 23.72
CA ALA A 192 7.44 -5.37 22.67
C ALA A 192 8.26 -6.57 23.17
N ASN A 193 9.41 -6.32 23.80
CA ASN A 193 10.27 -7.36 24.37
C ASN A 193 9.54 -8.16 25.45
N PHE A 194 8.84 -7.48 26.37
CA PHE A 194 8.04 -8.12 27.40
C PHE A 194 7.02 -9.09 26.80
N LEU A 195 6.24 -8.65 25.81
CA LEU A 195 5.17 -9.45 25.22
C LEU A 195 5.73 -10.65 24.43
N ILE A 196 6.81 -10.44 23.66
CA ILE A 196 7.52 -11.50 22.95
C ILE A 196 8.00 -12.58 23.93
N GLU A 197 8.72 -12.20 24.99
CA GLU A 197 9.25 -13.17 25.95
C GLU A 197 8.15 -13.85 26.75
N TRP A 198 7.10 -13.11 27.12
CA TRP A 198 5.95 -13.68 27.82
C TRP A 198 5.25 -14.78 27.00
N LEU A 199 5.11 -14.55 25.69
CA LEU A 199 4.56 -15.51 24.72
C LEU A 199 5.50 -16.71 24.51
N ALA A 200 6.79 -16.46 24.29
CA ALA A 200 7.79 -17.49 24.03
C ALA A 200 7.93 -18.47 25.20
N VAL A 201 7.98 -17.98 26.44
CA VAL A 201 8.02 -18.82 27.66
C VAL A 201 6.80 -19.76 27.77
N ARG A 202 5.70 -19.44 27.09
CA ARG A 202 4.46 -20.23 27.03
C ARG A 202 4.31 -21.04 25.73
N GLY A 203 5.37 -21.16 24.93
CA GLY A 203 5.40 -21.96 23.71
C GLY A 203 4.92 -21.24 22.45
N VAL A 204 4.52 -19.96 22.54
CA VAL A 204 4.12 -19.16 21.38
C VAL A 204 5.35 -18.44 20.81
N GLU A 205 6.13 -19.18 20.03
CA GLU A 205 7.46 -18.77 19.55
C GLU A 205 7.46 -17.86 18.30
N GLY A 206 6.32 -17.79 17.59
CA GLY A 206 6.20 -17.08 16.30
C GLY A 206 6.73 -15.64 16.34
N PRO A 207 6.22 -14.77 17.24
CA PRO A 207 6.66 -13.39 17.35
C PRO A 207 8.15 -13.22 17.63
N ARG A 208 8.75 -14.11 18.45
CA ARG A 208 10.19 -14.06 18.76
C ARG A 208 11.01 -14.39 17.52
N LYS A 209 10.67 -15.47 16.81
CA LYS A 209 11.36 -15.88 15.58
C LYS A 209 11.29 -14.80 14.50
N GLU A 210 10.12 -14.17 14.35
CA GLU A 210 9.91 -13.07 13.42
C GLU A 210 10.76 -11.85 13.80
N ARG A 211 10.72 -11.42 15.06
CA ARG A 211 11.52 -10.30 15.57
C ARG A 211 13.01 -10.55 15.42
N ASP A 212 13.48 -11.75 15.75
CA ASP A 212 14.89 -12.13 15.57
C ASP A 212 15.28 -12.15 14.10
N GLY A 213 14.38 -12.57 13.21
CA GLY A 213 14.56 -12.48 11.76
C GLY A 213 14.76 -11.04 11.31
N LEU A 214 13.86 -10.14 11.70
CA LEU A 214 13.96 -8.71 11.42
C LEU A 214 15.24 -8.11 11.98
N LEU A 215 15.59 -8.41 13.24
CA LEU A 215 16.80 -7.90 13.87
C LEU A 215 18.09 -8.45 13.24
N ARG A 216 18.07 -9.69 12.71
CA ARG A 216 19.17 -10.21 11.89
C ARG A 216 19.35 -9.42 10.58
N HIS A 217 18.25 -8.90 10.02
CA HIS A 217 18.29 -8.02 8.85
C HIS A 217 18.54 -6.54 9.21
N GLU A 218 18.27 -6.12 10.45
CA GLU A 218 18.46 -4.74 10.94
C GLU A 218 19.83 -4.49 11.64
N ARG A 219 20.61 -5.52 11.97
CA ARG A 219 21.96 -5.40 12.58
C ARG A 219 23.02 -4.85 11.59
N PRO A 220 24.12 -4.22 12.09
CA PRO A 220 24.76 -3.04 11.49
C PRO A 220 25.54 -3.34 10.20
N SER A 221 25.45 -2.38 9.28
CA SER A 221 25.72 -2.48 7.85
C SER A 221 24.80 -3.49 7.17
N ASN A 222 23.71 -2.99 6.59
CA ASN A 222 23.17 -3.64 5.41
C ASN A 222 24.11 -3.18 4.29
N PRO A 223 25.09 -4.00 3.83
CA PRO A 223 26.11 -3.51 2.90
C PRO A 223 25.50 -3.03 1.59
N SER A 224 24.31 -3.56 1.23
CA SER A 224 23.52 -3.05 0.11
C SER A 224 22.98 -1.65 0.38
N ARG A 225 22.46 -1.38 1.60
CA ARG A 225 22.02 -0.03 1.99
C ARG A 225 23.18 0.95 1.99
N ASP A 226 24.29 0.59 2.62
CA ASP A 226 25.44 1.50 2.75
C ASP A 226 26.06 1.79 1.39
N ARG A 227 26.18 0.76 0.53
CA ARG A 227 26.57 0.93 -0.87
C ARG A 227 25.57 1.84 -1.61
N TRP A 228 24.28 1.57 -1.53
CA TRP A 228 23.26 2.37 -2.23
C TRP A 228 23.23 3.83 -1.76
N LEU A 229 23.44 4.09 -0.47
CA LEU A 229 23.58 5.44 0.09
C LEU A 229 24.89 6.11 -0.32
N THR A 230 25.97 5.35 -0.54
CA THR A 230 27.22 5.88 -1.10
C THR A 230 27.04 6.35 -2.55
N GLU A 231 26.12 5.72 -3.28
CA GLU A 231 25.76 6.07 -4.66
C GLU A 231 24.70 7.18 -4.75
N MET A 232 24.12 7.58 -3.62
CA MET A 232 23.24 8.74 -3.56
C MET A 232 24.04 9.99 -3.93
N PRO A 233 23.50 10.88 -4.79
CA PRO A 233 24.14 12.15 -5.04
C PRO A 233 24.45 12.89 -3.74
N ALA A 234 25.73 13.21 -3.48
CA ALA A 234 26.20 13.63 -2.16
C ALA A 234 25.47 14.86 -1.58
N PHE A 235 24.96 15.75 -2.44
CA PHE A 235 24.18 16.93 -2.05
C PHE A 235 22.77 16.59 -1.54
N LEU A 236 22.28 15.35 -1.72
CA LEU A 236 21.03 14.88 -1.16
C LEU A 236 21.17 14.35 0.28
N THR A 237 22.38 14.05 0.73
CA THR A 237 22.66 13.55 2.09
C THR A 237 22.04 14.41 3.22
N PRO A 238 22.09 15.76 3.17
CA PRO A 238 21.49 16.58 4.23
C PRO A 238 19.96 16.48 4.32
N TYR A 239 19.30 15.97 3.27
CA TYR A 239 17.85 15.80 3.20
C TYR A 239 17.43 14.36 3.44
N TRP A 240 18.39 13.47 3.68
CA TRP A 240 18.13 12.07 3.94
C TRP A 240 17.68 11.88 5.39
N PRO A 241 16.49 11.32 5.66
CA PRO A 241 16.05 11.06 7.02
C PRO A 241 16.88 9.92 7.64
N ASP A 242 17.15 9.99 8.94
CA ASP A 242 17.95 8.97 9.64
C ASP A 242 17.33 7.57 9.53
N ARG A 243 15.99 7.49 9.47
CA ARG A 243 15.21 6.24 9.37
C ARG A 243 13.91 6.44 8.58
N PRO A 244 13.93 6.48 7.24
CA PRO A 244 12.68 6.53 6.48
C PRO A 244 11.98 5.18 6.62
N ILE A 245 10.95 5.12 7.46
CA ILE A 245 9.91 4.11 7.32
C ILE A 245 9.09 4.44 6.06
N PHE A 246 8.82 5.74 5.86
CA PHE A 246 8.23 6.32 4.66
C PHE A 246 8.89 7.66 4.30
N PHE A 247 9.03 7.98 3.02
CA PHE A 247 9.26 9.34 2.53
C PHE A 247 7.92 10.04 2.43
N ASP A 248 7.74 11.11 3.20
CA ASP A 248 6.60 11.97 3.02
C ASP A 248 6.77 12.87 1.77
N ALA A 249 5.67 13.49 1.35
CA ALA A 249 5.67 14.36 0.17
C ALA A 249 6.57 15.60 0.34
N ASP A 250 6.88 16.00 1.58
CA ASP A 250 7.69 17.17 1.89
C ASP A 250 9.18 16.85 1.73
N ALA A 251 9.62 15.67 2.18
CA ALA A 251 10.95 15.13 1.97
C ALA A 251 11.25 14.99 0.47
N ILE A 252 10.35 14.35 -0.30
CA ILE A 252 10.51 14.21 -1.75
C ILE A 252 10.58 15.56 -2.45
N ARG A 253 9.70 16.52 -2.08
CA ARG A 253 9.73 17.87 -2.65
C ARG A 253 11.03 18.60 -2.34
N THR A 254 11.56 18.44 -1.13
CA THR A 254 12.81 19.06 -0.70
C THR A 254 13.99 18.47 -1.48
N MET A 255 14.07 17.15 -1.61
CA MET A 255 15.08 16.48 -2.42
C MET A 255 15.00 16.86 -3.90
N ASN A 256 13.78 16.94 -4.46
CA ASN A 256 13.58 17.38 -5.85
C ASN A 256 14.03 18.83 -6.07
N THR A 257 13.82 19.71 -5.10
CA THR A 257 14.31 21.10 -5.14
C THR A 257 15.84 21.13 -5.17
N ALA A 258 16.49 20.34 -4.31
CA ALA A 258 17.95 20.23 -4.30
C ALA A 258 18.52 19.67 -5.62
N LEU A 259 17.87 18.64 -6.19
CA LEU A 259 18.20 18.09 -7.52
C LEU A 259 18.08 19.12 -8.63
N THR A 260 16.99 19.90 -8.63
CA THR A 260 16.75 20.96 -9.63
C THR A 260 17.81 22.05 -9.57
N ASN A 261 18.26 22.41 -8.36
CA ASN A 261 19.32 23.40 -8.18
C ASN A 261 20.69 22.87 -8.62
N GLN A 262 21.00 21.60 -8.34
CA GLN A 262 22.30 21.02 -8.67
C GLN A 262 22.42 20.66 -10.15
N PHE A 263 21.34 20.19 -10.76
CA PHE A 263 21.27 19.79 -12.16
C PHE A 263 20.11 20.56 -12.81
N PRO A 264 20.36 21.77 -13.35
CA PRO A 264 19.32 22.55 -14.01
C PRO A 264 18.73 21.86 -15.24
N ASP A 265 19.56 21.11 -15.98
CA ASP A 265 19.13 20.29 -17.10
C ASP A 265 18.32 19.06 -16.63
N GLU A 266 17.16 18.84 -17.25
CA GLU A 266 16.27 17.75 -16.87
C GLU A 266 16.82 16.36 -17.28
N GLY A 267 17.54 16.29 -18.39
CA GLY A 267 18.15 15.04 -18.85
C GLY A 267 19.24 14.58 -17.89
N GLU A 268 20.14 15.48 -17.50
CA GLU A 268 21.18 15.20 -16.51
C GLU A 268 20.59 14.75 -15.16
N ARG A 269 19.50 15.36 -14.70
CA ARG A 269 18.78 14.92 -13.49
C ARG A 269 18.29 13.49 -13.61
N ILE A 270 17.57 13.18 -14.69
CA ILE A 270 17.01 11.85 -14.91
C ILE A 270 18.13 10.81 -14.97
N LEU A 271 19.21 11.09 -15.70
CA LEU A 271 20.36 10.19 -15.81
C LEU A 271 21.07 9.96 -14.47
N ALA A 272 21.20 10.98 -13.63
CA ALA A 272 21.73 10.84 -12.27
C ALA A 272 20.83 9.98 -11.38
N LEU A 273 19.51 10.18 -11.45
CA LEU A 273 18.52 9.41 -10.72
C LEU A 273 18.46 7.94 -11.18
N LEU A 274 18.53 7.68 -12.48
CA LEU A 274 18.60 6.32 -13.03
C LEU A 274 19.87 5.60 -12.56
N ASN A 275 21.01 6.30 -12.55
CA ASN A 275 22.26 5.74 -12.01
C ASN A 275 22.12 5.36 -10.52
N TRP A 276 21.51 6.24 -9.72
CA TRP A 276 21.30 5.97 -8.29
C TRP A 276 20.31 4.81 -8.07
N PHE A 277 19.17 4.81 -8.78
CA PHE A 277 18.16 3.76 -8.66
C PHE A 277 18.66 2.39 -9.12
N GLY A 278 19.47 2.36 -10.18
CA GLY A 278 20.13 1.16 -10.68
C GLY A 278 21.27 0.64 -9.83
N SER A 279 21.69 1.36 -8.78
CA SER A 279 22.69 0.86 -7.83
C SER A 279 22.11 -0.06 -6.74
N GLY A 280 20.78 -0.18 -6.70
CA GLY A 280 20.08 -1.03 -5.73
C GLY A 280 20.31 -2.52 -5.97
N ALA A 281 20.30 -3.29 -4.87
CA ALA A 281 20.68 -4.70 -4.88
C ALA A 281 19.50 -5.65 -4.63
N GLY A 282 18.30 -5.12 -4.40
CA GLY A 282 17.11 -5.90 -4.13
C GLY A 282 16.40 -6.44 -5.38
N PRO A 283 15.49 -7.41 -5.21
CA PRO A 283 14.60 -7.84 -6.27
C PRO A 283 13.70 -6.67 -6.70
N TRP A 284 13.29 -6.66 -7.96
CA TRP A 284 12.44 -5.61 -8.52
C TRP A 284 10.98 -5.72 -8.06
N SER A 285 10.53 -6.91 -7.65
CA SER A 285 9.17 -7.12 -7.10
C SER A 285 8.99 -6.61 -5.67
N GLY A 286 10.07 -6.31 -4.95
CA GLY A 286 10.04 -5.96 -3.53
C GLY A 286 11.41 -5.58 -3.00
N PHE A 287 11.81 -4.35 -3.24
CA PHE A 287 13.10 -3.83 -2.79
C PHE A 287 13.00 -3.11 -1.44
N PRO A 288 14.14 -2.95 -0.73
CA PRO A 288 14.17 -2.23 0.53
C PRO A 288 13.61 -0.82 0.39
N TYR A 289 12.75 -0.41 1.32
CA TYR A 289 12.02 0.84 1.22
C TYR A 289 12.90 2.08 0.98
N TYR A 290 14.12 2.11 1.52
CA TYR A 290 15.04 3.23 1.29
C TYR A 290 15.33 3.46 -0.20
N GLU A 291 15.30 2.43 -1.05
CA GLU A 291 15.55 2.60 -2.48
C GLU A 291 14.39 3.30 -3.22
N SER A 292 13.22 3.45 -2.57
CA SER A 292 12.04 4.09 -3.17
C SER A 292 12.21 5.59 -3.41
N ALA A 293 13.11 6.28 -2.70
CA ALA A 293 13.33 7.71 -2.89
C ALA A 293 13.71 8.04 -4.34
N ALA A 294 14.62 7.25 -4.94
CA ALA A 294 15.04 7.46 -6.31
C ALA A 294 13.90 7.17 -7.31
N GLU A 295 13.08 6.15 -7.06
CA GLU A 295 11.90 5.84 -7.88
C GLU A 295 10.86 6.97 -7.79
N GLU A 296 10.53 7.44 -6.58
CA GLU A 296 9.55 8.51 -6.39
C GLU A 296 10.00 9.82 -7.06
N LEU A 297 11.29 10.13 -7.02
CA LEU A 297 11.88 11.27 -7.74
C LEU A 297 11.84 11.08 -9.26
N LEU A 298 12.16 9.89 -9.79
CA LEU A 298 12.02 9.57 -11.21
C LEU A 298 10.58 9.72 -11.69
N LEU A 299 9.62 9.30 -10.87
CA LEU A 299 8.18 9.37 -11.18
C LEU A 299 7.61 10.80 -11.17
N LEU A 300 8.38 11.81 -10.75
CA LEU A 300 8.03 13.23 -10.97
C LEU A 300 8.22 13.67 -12.42
N HIS A 301 9.05 12.97 -13.20
CA HIS A 301 9.31 13.28 -14.61
C HIS A 301 8.34 12.55 -15.53
N SER A 302 7.89 13.20 -16.59
CA SER A 302 7.03 12.55 -17.60
C SER A 302 7.76 11.40 -18.30
N THR A 303 7.03 10.41 -18.80
CA THR A 303 7.65 9.30 -19.55
C THR A 303 8.37 9.82 -20.79
N ASP A 304 7.82 10.82 -21.49
CA ASP A 304 8.47 11.49 -22.62
C ASP A 304 9.82 12.11 -22.23
N ALA A 305 9.88 12.84 -21.10
CA ALA A 305 11.13 13.41 -20.60
C ALA A 305 12.18 12.34 -20.27
N ILE A 306 11.76 11.21 -19.69
CA ILE A 306 12.65 10.08 -19.40
C ILE A 306 13.16 9.45 -20.69
N LEU A 307 12.28 9.19 -21.66
CA LEU A 307 12.64 8.62 -22.96
C LEU A 307 13.59 9.54 -23.74
N LYS A 308 13.35 10.86 -23.69
CA LYS A 308 14.25 11.85 -24.29
C LYS A 308 15.63 11.84 -23.63
N ALA A 309 15.68 11.81 -22.29
CA ALA A 309 16.94 11.82 -21.55
C ALA A 309 17.83 10.61 -21.86
N ILE A 310 17.24 9.43 -22.09
CA ILE A 310 17.98 8.20 -22.39
C ILE A 310 18.18 7.95 -23.89
N GLY A 311 17.41 8.60 -24.77
CA GLY A 311 17.49 8.40 -26.22
C GLY A 311 18.69 9.07 -26.88
N ASP A 312 19.25 10.11 -26.26
CA ASP A 312 20.34 10.92 -26.82
C ASP A 312 21.73 10.51 -26.31
N VAL A 313 21.83 9.46 -25.48
CA VAL A 313 23.08 9.07 -24.81
C VAL A 313 23.29 7.56 -24.80
N GLU A 314 24.55 7.14 -24.71
CA GLU A 314 24.89 5.75 -24.38
C GLU A 314 24.73 5.53 -22.87
N LEU A 315 23.79 4.67 -22.48
CA LEU A 315 23.56 4.38 -21.07
C LEU A 315 24.69 3.55 -20.48
N THR A 316 25.18 3.97 -19.32
CA THR A 316 25.99 3.11 -18.46
C THR A 316 25.17 1.91 -18.00
N ASN A 317 25.84 0.80 -17.62
CA ASN A 317 25.16 -0.39 -17.10
C ASN A 317 24.23 -0.08 -15.92
N ARG A 318 24.59 0.89 -15.07
CA ARG A 318 23.76 1.30 -13.92
C ARG A 318 22.54 2.12 -14.34
N GLN A 319 22.68 3.03 -15.30
CA GLN A 319 21.52 3.75 -15.83
C GLN A 319 20.58 2.80 -16.57
N ARG A 320 21.13 1.82 -17.30
CA ARG A 320 20.35 0.77 -17.95
C ARG A 320 19.60 -0.09 -16.93
N GLU A 321 20.27 -0.51 -15.85
CA GLU A 321 19.63 -1.20 -14.71
C GLU A 321 18.51 -0.35 -14.09
N GLY A 322 18.76 0.93 -13.83
CA GLY A 322 17.76 1.85 -13.27
C GLY A 322 16.55 2.06 -14.19
N ALA A 323 16.77 2.15 -15.50
CA ALA A 323 15.71 2.30 -16.49
C ALA A 323 14.88 1.02 -16.60
N ALA A 324 15.53 -0.14 -16.70
CA ALA A 324 14.86 -1.44 -16.75
C ALA A 324 14.01 -1.65 -15.49
N ARG A 325 14.60 -1.35 -14.32
CA ARG A 325 13.92 -1.43 -13.02
C ARG A 325 12.72 -0.49 -12.92
N LEU A 326 12.85 0.76 -13.36
CA LEU A 326 11.76 1.74 -13.32
C LEU A 326 10.57 1.27 -14.18
N PHE A 327 10.82 0.93 -15.45
CA PHE A 327 9.75 0.57 -16.37
C PHE A 327 9.13 -0.81 -16.05
N ALA A 328 9.93 -1.76 -15.55
CA ALA A 328 9.39 -3.04 -15.07
C ALA A 328 8.73 -2.94 -13.68
N GLY A 329 8.95 -1.84 -12.96
CA GLY A 329 8.48 -1.57 -11.62
C GLY A 329 6.96 -1.57 -11.49
N ARG A 330 6.48 -2.06 -10.35
CA ARG A 330 5.04 -2.06 -10.03
C ARG A 330 4.45 -0.65 -10.05
N GLN A 331 5.15 0.32 -9.46
CA GLN A 331 4.62 1.68 -9.28
C GLN A 331 4.48 2.41 -10.63
N PHE A 332 5.42 2.23 -11.55
CA PHE A 332 5.30 2.74 -12.92
C PHE A 332 4.05 2.19 -13.61
N ARG A 333 3.84 0.86 -13.57
CA ARG A 333 2.65 0.22 -14.17
C ARG A 333 1.32 0.67 -13.55
N GLU A 334 1.28 0.88 -12.23
CA GLU A 334 0.07 1.32 -11.55
C GLU A 334 -0.26 2.80 -11.84
N LEU A 335 0.76 3.67 -11.89
CA LEU A 335 0.58 5.08 -12.15
C LEU A 335 0.39 5.40 -13.63
N ARG A 336 1.04 4.63 -14.51
CA ARG A 336 1.16 4.86 -15.95
C ARG A 336 0.96 3.55 -16.75
N PRO A 337 -0.21 2.90 -16.65
CA PRO A 337 -0.44 1.58 -17.24
C PRO A 337 -0.27 1.57 -18.77
N ASP A 338 -0.55 2.69 -19.43
CA ASP A 338 -0.48 2.80 -20.89
C ASP A 338 0.93 3.19 -21.37
N ASP A 339 1.77 3.79 -20.52
CA ASP A 339 3.03 4.41 -20.93
C ASP A 339 4.11 3.40 -21.36
N LEU A 340 3.97 2.13 -20.96
CA LEU A 340 4.85 1.06 -21.46
C LEU A 340 4.77 0.89 -22.98
N CYS A 341 3.67 1.30 -23.61
CA CYS A 341 3.55 1.28 -25.07
C CYS A 341 4.37 2.39 -25.75
N LEU A 342 4.75 3.44 -25.01
CA LEU A 342 5.54 4.57 -25.52
C LEU A 342 7.04 4.25 -25.62
N ILE A 343 7.51 3.22 -24.91
CA ILE A 343 8.92 2.82 -24.92
C ILE A 343 9.24 2.21 -26.30
N PRO A 344 10.23 2.74 -27.05
CA PRO A 344 10.62 2.20 -28.35
C PRO A 344 11.04 0.73 -28.27
N ASP A 345 10.71 -0.07 -29.29
CA ASP A 345 11.00 -1.52 -29.31
C ASP A 345 12.50 -1.83 -29.17
N GLY A 346 13.36 -1.02 -29.80
CA GLY A 346 14.82 -1.17 -29.67
C GLY A 346 15.30 -0.97 -28.24
N LEU A 347 14.71 -0.02 -27.51
CA LEU A 347 15.03 0.19 -26.09
C LEU A 347 14.48 -0.95 -25.23
N LYS A 348 13.26 -1.44 -25.48
CA LYS A 348 12.73 -2.62 -24.77
C LYS A 348 13.65 -3.83 -24.92
N GLN A 349 14.15 -4.05 -26.13
CA GLN A 349 15.08 -5.15 -26.41
C GLN A 349 16.40 -4.97 -25.64
N ASP A 350 17.00 -3.77 -25.64
CA ASP A 350 18.22 -3.48 -24.88
C ASP A 350 18.03 -3.68 -23.36
N LEU A 351 16.94 -3.18 -22.79
CA LEU A 351 16.62 -3.35 -21.38
C LEU A 351 16.35 -4.82 -21.03
N LEU A 352 15.66 -5.56 -21.89
CA LEU A 352 15.43 -6.99 -21.70
C LEU A 352 16.76 -7.76 -21.71
N GLU A 353 17.60 -7.55 -22.73
CA GLU A 353 18.90 -8.23 -22.86
C GLU A 353 19.79 -7.98 -21.64
N HIS A 354 19.89 -6.73 -21.20
CA HIS A 354 20.61 -6.36 -19.98
C HIS A 354 20.09 -7.10 -18.75
N SER A 355 18.76 -7.18 -18.60
CA SER A 355 18.12 -7.84 -17.45
C SER A 355 18.32 -9.36 -17.45
N MET A 356 18.39 -9.98 -18.64
CA MET A 356 18.61 -11.42 -18.78
C MET A 356 20.05 -11.82 -18.44
N ASN A 357 20.99 -10.88 -18.44
CA ASN A 357 22.41 -11.11 -18.14
C ASN A 357 22.77 -11.01 -16.64
N CYS A 358 21.81 -11.22 -15.74
CA CYS A 358 22.06 -11.28 -14.29
C CYS A 358 21.62 -12.64 -13.71
N ASP A 359 22.03 -12.94 -12.48
CA ASP A 359 21.66 -14.18 -11.79
C ASP A 359 20.35 -14.06 -10.97
N ASP A 360 19.68 -12.91 -11.03
CA ASP A 360 18.48 -12.63 -10.25
C ASP A 360 17.21 -13.00 -11.03
N GLU A 361 16.58 -14.11 -10.66
CA GLU A 361 15.37 -14.64 -11.31
C GLU A 361 14.15 -13.70 -11.19
N ASP A 362 14.07 -12.88 -10.14
CA ASP A 362 12.99 -11.90 -10.05
C ASP A 362 13.17 -10.79 -11.09
N LYS A 363 14.40 -10.28 -11.27
CA LYS A 363 14.70 -9.28 -12.30
C LYS A 363 14.35 -9.78 -13.70
N LYS A 364 14.77 -11.01 -14.03
CA LYS A 364 14.43 -11.67 -15.31
C LYS A 364 12.92 -11.76 -15.50
N THR A 365 12.20 -12.24 -14.49
CA THR A 365 10.75 -12.39 -14.53
C THR A 365 10.04 -11.05 -14.74
N GLN A 366 10.46 -9.99 -14.03
CA GLN A 366 9.88 -8.66 -14.19
C GLN A 366 10.21 -8.06 -15.57
N ALA A 367 11.44 -8.24 -16.06
CA ALA A 367 11.88 -7.75 -17.37
C ALA A 367 11.13 -8.46 -18.51
N GLU A 368 11.03 -9.79 -18.49
CA GLU A 368 10.25 -10.55 -19.47
C GLU A 368 8.79 -10.11 -19.51
N ARG A 369 8.19 -9.88 -18.33
CA ARG A 369 6.82 -9.39 -18.23
C ARG A 369 6.65 -7.99 -18.82
N ALA A 370 7.64 -7.11 -18.66
CA ALA A 370 7.56 -5.70 -19.07
C ALA A 370 7.96 -5.46 -20.53
N PHE A 371 8.98 -6.20 -21.01
CA PHE A 371 9.66 -5.95 -22.28
C PHE A 371 9.62 -7.13 -23.24
N GLY A 372 9.28 -8.33 -22.75
CA GLY A 372 9.14 -9.52 -23.58
C GLY A 372 7.99 -9.38 -24.58
N LYS A 373 8.05 -10.19 -25.64
CA LYS A 373 6.94 -10.27 -26.59
C LYS A 373 5.68 -10.72 -25.84
N PRO A 374 4.51 -10.13 -26.12
CA PRO A 374 3.25 -10.67 -25.63
C PRO A 374 3.23 -12.16 -25.96
N ARG A 375 3.00 -13.01 -24.96
CA ARG A 375 2.73 -14.43 -25.25
C ARG A 375 1.51 -14.41 -26.16
N GLU A 376 1.69 -14.83 -27.41
CA GLU A 376 0.54 -15.15 -28.26
C GLU A 376 -0.32 -16.07 -27.40
N ALA A 377 -1.57 -15.68 -27.17
CA ALA A 377 -2.50 -16.51 -26.44
C ALA A 377 -2.64 -17.79 -27.26
N THR A 378 -1.79 -18.77 -26.97
CA THR A 378 -1.88 -20.10 -27.52
C THR A 378 -3.29 -20.52 -27.20
N GLY A 379 -4.11 -20.65 -28.26
CA GLY A 379 -5.53 -20.97 -28.14
C GLY A 379 -5.67 -22.08 -27.12
N SER A 380 -6.56 -21.88 -26.15
CA SER A 380 -6.94 -22.93 -25.22
C SER A 380 -7.54 -24.07 -26.02
N ASP A 381 -6.70 -25.04 -26.41
CA ASP A 381 -7.11 -26.33 -26.96
C ASP A 381 -7.70 -27.24 -25.86
N ASP A 382 -8.52 -26.65 -24.98
CA ASP A 382 -9.37 -27.38 -24.04
C ASP A 382 -10.76 -27.53 -24.67
N ALA A 383 -10.80 -28.23 -25.79
CA ALA A 383 -12.02 -28.72 -26.40
C ALA A 383 -11.79 -30.13 -26.95
N GLU A 384 -11.64 -31.12 -26.06
CA GLU A 384 -12.10 -32.50 -26.29
C GLU A 384 -11.84 -33.42 -25.08
N SER A 385 -12.89 -33.66 -24.28
CA SER A 385 -13.23 -35.00 -23.80
C SER A 385 -14.64 -34.96 -23.18
N THR A 386 -15.64 -35.01 -24.06
CA THR A 386 -16.99 -35.52 -23.73
C THR A 386 -17.03 -37.02 -23.91
#